data_AF-A0A177N2A5-F1
#
_entry.id   AF-A0A177N2A5-F1
#
_cell.length_a   1.000
_cell.length_b   1.000
_cell.length_c   1.000
_cell.angle_alpha   90.00
_cell.angle_beta   90.00
_cell.angle_gamma   90.00
#
_symmetry.space_group_name_H-M   'P 1'
#
loop_
_entity.id
_entity.type
_entity.pdbx_description
1 polymer ?
#
loop_
_entity_poly.entity_id
_entity_poly.type
_entity_poly.pdbx_seq_one_letter_code
_entity_poly.pdbx_strand_id
1 'polypeptide(L)'
;MTTATKEFGKTTFDQLVQLIELVNSQSALKAEFFDIIKGQPDVLRNIFDSDFAWAEGYELSLLEQIAVFSVVSGFNQALAEIASADDPQAAAMEAFHEDDSSSYYPGLDDDEEQRKTILATLMPITKSLESIRLYGLSINDLVARIQRRDQSSDAAIFKVLRIDRSAVSCPCIADRIALAEIEDDQAFFKKLKNALSGPPLKPRDEYGVVRYVLYLLNEDGILDQLSPKDRYQLFCERLAIYPDDGEDAAKSLDQFIWRWKKEFST
;
A
#
# COMPACT_ATOMS: atom_id res chain seq x y z
N MET A 1 24.75 24.13 7.76
CA MET A 1 24.72 22.74 7.27
C MET A 1 24.24 22.79 5.83
N THR A 2 24.99 22.21 4.89
CA THR A 2 24.54 22.07 3.49
C THR A 2 23.43 21.02 3.47
N THR A 3 22.21 21.43 3.13
CA THR A 3 21.10 20.50 2.85
C THR A 3 21.54 19.51 1.78
N ALA A 4 21.44 18.22 2.09
CA ALA A 4 21.77 17.16 1.14
C ALA A 4 20.91 17.30 -0.12
N THR A 5 21.51 17.10 -1.30
CA THR A 5 20.79 17.21 -2.57
C THR A 5 19.72 16.12 -2.68
N LYS A 6 18.47 16.52 -2.93
CA LYS A 6 17.34 15.61 -3.16
C LYS A 6 17.35 15.08 -4.60
N GLU A 7 18.17 14.06 -4.85
CA GLU A 7 18.38 13.44 -6.18
C GLU A 7 17.09 12.82 -6.76
N PHE A 8 16.15 12.42 -5.90
CA PHE A 8 14.95 11.68 -6.25
C PHE A 8 13.68 12.45 -5.92
N GLY A 9 13.66 13.74 -6.29
CA GLY A 9 12.50 14.61 -6.11
C GLY A 9 12.45 15.15 -4.69
N LYS A 10 11.64 14.57 -3.82
CA LYS A 10 11.55 14.97 -2.41
C LYS A 10 12.48 14.18 -1.49
N THR A 11 13.16 13.15 -2.02
CA THR A 11 13.96 12.22 -1.23
C THR A 11 15.45 12.25 -1.63
N THR A 12 16.33 12.09 -0.64
CA THR A 12 17.75 11.75 -0.85
C THR A 12 17.90 10.25 -1.11
N PHE A 13 19.08 9.82 -1.57
CA PHE A 13 19.40 8.41 -1.65
C PHE A 13 19.26 7.69 -0.30
N ASP A 14 19.82 8.27 0.77
CA ASP A 14 19.79 7.66 2.10
C ASP A 14 18.35 7.51 2.63
N GLN A 15 17.49 8.49 2.37
CA GLN A 15 16.06 8.39 2.69
C GLN A 15 15.36 7.30 1.88
N LEU A 16 15.73 7.11 0.61
CA LEU A 16 15.20 6.02 -0.20
C LEU A 16 15.63 4.65 0.34
N VAL A 17 16.85 4.52 0.85
CA VAL A 17 17.32 3.30 1.51
C VAL A 17 16.52 3.01 2.79
N GLN A 18 16.31 4.01 3.64
CA GLN A 18 15.47 3.86 4.85
C GLN A 18 14.04 3.44 4.53
N LEU A 19 13.45 4.00 3.46
CA LEU A 19 12.12 3.57 2.98
C LEU A 19 12.09 2.10 2.56
N ILE A 20 13.14 1.62 1.90
CA ILE A 20 13.26 0.20 1.51
C ILE A 20 13.34 -0.70 2.73
N GLU A 21 14.10 -0.29 3.76
CA GLU A 21 14.17 -1.03 5.03
C GLU A 21 12.80 -1.10 5.71
N LEU A 22 12.05 0.01 5.75
CA LEU A 22 10.69 0.04 6.27
C LEU A 22 9.72 -0.87 5.49
N VAL A 23 9.82 -0.88 4.16
CA VAL A 23 9.01 -1.77 3.32
C VAL A 23 9.35 -3.24 3.60
N ASN A 24 10.62 -3.55 3.79
CA ASN A 24 11.07 -4.91 4.10
C ASN A 24 10.63 -5.36 5.50
N SER A 25 10.60 -4.44 6.48
CA SER A 25 10.15 -4.74 7.84
C SER A 25 8.62 -4.89 7.94
N GLN A 26 7.86 -4.33 6.99
CA GLN A 26 6.39 -4.35 6.98
C GLN A 26 5.78 -5.75 7.16
N SER A 27 6.36 -6.80 6.56
CA SER A 27 5.84 -8.16 6.72
C SER A 27 5.99 -8.69 8.15
N ALA A 28 7.09 -8.36 8.81
CA ALA A 28 7.32 -8.74 10.20
C ALA A 28 6.38 -7.96 11.13
N LEU A 29 6.29 -6.64 10.95
CA LEU A 29 5.38 -5.78 11.71
C LEU A 29 3.91 -6.22 11.56
N LYS A 30 3.50 -6.55 10.33
CA LYS A 30 2.17 -7.09 10.05
C LYS A 30 1.95 -8.43 10.78
N ALA A 31 2.92 -9.34 10.73
CA ALA A 31 2.81 -10.63 11.40
C ALA A 31 2.67 -10.46 12.92
N GLU A 32 3.52 -9.63 13.52
CA GLU A 32 3.47 -9.30 14.95
C GLU A 32 2.14 -8.68 15.35
N PHE A 33 1.68 -7.67 14.61
CA PHE A 33 0.37 -7.05 14.84
C PHE A 33 -0.78 -8.06 14.78
N PHE A 34 -0.80 -8.92 13.76
CA PHE A 34 -1.83 -9.96 13.66
C PHE A 34 -1.71 -11.04 14.74
N ASP A 35 -0.51 -11.34 15.23
CA ASP A 35 -0.32 -12.32 16.29
C ASP A 35 -0.73 -11.76 17.65
N ILE A 36 -0.48 -10.48 17.93
CA ILE A 36 -1.04 -9.75 19.08
C ILE A 36 -2.57 -9.83 19.05
N ILE A 37 -3.16 -9.50 17.89
CA ILE A 37 -4.60 -9.49 17.69
C ILE A 37 -5.22 -10.90 17.85
N LYS A 38 -4.61 -11.93 17.24
CA LYS A 38 -5.08 -13.32 17.37
C LYS A 38 -4.95 -13.86 18.79
N GLY A 39 -3.96 -13.37 19.55
CA GLY A 39 -3.78 -13.68 20.96
C GLY A 39 -4.92 -13.17 21.85
N GLN A 40 -5.78 -12.29 21.33
CA GLN A 40 -6.90 -11.67 22.04
C GLN A 40 -8.24 -11.93 21.33
N PRO A 41 -8.68 -13.19 21.19
CA PRO A 41 -9.86 -13.53 20.39
C PRO A 41 -11.17 -12.92 20.93
N ASP A 42 -11.27 -12.71 22.25
CA ASP A 42 -12.45 -12.07 22.86
C ASP A 42 -12.48 -10.56 22.57
N VAL A 43 -11.31 -9.90 22.55
CA VAL A 43 -11.19 -8.50 22.11
C VAL A 43 -11.62 -8.37 20.66
N LEU A 44 -11.20 -9.29 19.79
CA LEU A 44 -11.66 -9.29 18.40
C LEU A 44 -13.17 -9.46 18.30
N ARG A 45 -13.76 -10.42 19.02
CA ARG A 45 -15.20 -10.65 18.97
C ARG A 45 -15.99 -9.43 19.43
N ASN A 46 -15.52 -8.71 20.43
CA ASN A 46 -16.14 -7.47 20.89
C ASN A 46 -15.96 -6.35 19.83
N ILE A 47 -14.75 -6.18 19.31
CA ILE A 47 -14.45 -5.24 18.20
C ILE A 47 -15.34 -5.50 16.97
N PHE A 48 -15.71 -6.75 16.70
CA PHE A 48 -16.57 -7.13 15.58
C PHE A 48 -18.03 -7.43 15.99
N ASP A 49 -18.49 -7.05 17.17
CA ASP A 49 -19.88 -7.30 17.63
C ASP A 49 -20.93 -6.40 16.94
N SER A 50 -20.47 -5.39 16.21
CA SER A 50 -21.25 -4.36 15.52
C SER A 50 -20.90 -4.30 14.03
N ASP A 51 -21.61 -3.47 13.27
CA ASP A 51 -21.32 -3.21 11.85
C ASP A 51 -19.88 -2.70 11.68
N PHE A 52 -18.97 -3.59 11.27
CA PHE A 52 -17.56 -3.29 11.08
C PHE A 52 -17.15 -3.62 9.65
N ALA A 53 -16.83 -2.58 8.89
CA ALA A 53 -16.28 -2.70 7.54
C ALA A 53 -15.24 -1.60 7.32
N TRP A 54 -14.05 -1.98 6.86
CA TRP A 54 -13.00 -1.01 6.49
C TRP A 54 -12.93 -0.78 4.98
N ALA A 55 -13.64 -1.58 4.18
CA ALA A 55 -13.53 -1.54 2.73
C ALA A 55 -13.99 -0.21 2.10
N GLU A 56 -14.84 0.56 2.79
CA GLU A 56 -15.21 1.92 2.37
C GLU A 56 -14.00 2.85 2.32
N GLY A 57 -13.01 2.63 3.19
CA GLY A 57 -11.77 3.38 3.18
C GLY A 57 -10.95 3.20 1.90
N TYR A 58 -11.26 2.22 1.04
CA TYR A 58 -10.61 2.06 -0.26
C TYR A 58 -11.04 3.09 -1.30
N GLU A 59 -12.15 3.79 -1.09
CA GLU A 59 -12.60 4.86 -2.00
C GLU A 59 -11.90 6.20 -1.75
N LEU A 60 -11.20 6.33 -0.62
CA LEU A 60 -10.32 7.47 -0.33
C LEU A 60 -9.00 7.34 -1.10
N SER A 61 -8.28 8.43 -1.35
CA SER A 61 -6.87 8.36 -1.77
C SER A 61 -5.98 7.85 -0.63
N LEU A 62 -4.78 7.33 -0.95
CA LEU A 62 -3.83 6.89 0.08
C LEU A 62 -3.47 8.03 1.07
N LEU A 63 -3.37 9.26 0.57
CA LEU A 63 -3.11 10.43 1.41
C LEU A 63 -4.27 10.71 2.37
N GLU A 64 -5.51 10.62 1.89
CA GLU A 64 -6.70 10.77 2.73
C GLU A 64 -6.79 9.66 3.79
N GLN A 65 -6.46 8.42 3.44
CA GLN A 65 -6.38 7.32 4.41
C GLN A 65 -5.39 7.63 5.54
N ILE A 66 -4.17 8.05 5.18
CA ILE A 66 -3.13 8.43 6.15
C ILE A 66 -3.59 9.61 7.02
N ALA A 67 -4.24 10.62 6.43
CA ALA A 67 -4.75 11.77 7.16
C ALA A 67 -5.85 11.37 8.17
N VAL A 68 -6.83 10.55 7.75
CA VAL A 68 -7.90 10.05 8.63
C VAL A 68 -7.30 9.22 9.77
N PHE A 69 -6.41 8.29 9.46
CA PHE A 69 -5.72 7.49 10.48
C PHE A 69 -4.98 8.39 11.48
N SER A 70 -4.25 9.40 11.00
CA SER A 70 -3.47 10.31 11.85
C SER A 70 -4.35 11.10 12.82
N VAL A 71 -5.56 11.51 12.40
CA VAL A 71 -6.51 12.18 13.30
C VAL A 71 -7.07 11.21 14.33
N VAL A 72 -7.49 10.02 13.91
CA VAL A 72 -8.11 9.02 14.80
C VAL A 72 -7.13 8.48 15.84
N SER A 73 -5.86 8.32 15.47
CA SER A 73 -4.78 7.84 16.35
C SER A 73 -4.11 8.95 17.17
N GLY A 74 -4.52 10.21 17.03
CA GLY A 74 -3.92 11.33 17.74
C GLY A 74 -2.53 11.76 17.21
N PHE A 75 -2.07 11.21 16.08
CA PHE A 75 -0.83 11.62 15.42
C PHE A 75 -0.94 12.92 14.62
N ASN A 76 -2.10 13.58 14.59
CA ASN A 76 -2.30 14.80 13.81
C ASN A 76 -1.35 15.94 14.22
N GLN A 77 -0.99 16.05 15.50
CA GLN A 77 -0.01 17.04 15.94
C GLN A 77 1.40 16.68 15.46
N ALA A 78 1.85 15.44 15.68
CA ALA A 78 3.15 14.97 15.19
C ALA A 78 3.26 15.12 13.66
N LEU A 79 2.19 14.80 12.92
CA LEU A 79 2.14 14.98 11.48
C LEU A 79 2.24 16.46 11.08
N ALA A 80 1.60 17.37 11.82
CA ALA A 80 1.71 18.80 11.58
C ALA A 80 3.13 19.34 11.86
N GLU A 81 3.80 18.82 12.89
CA GLU A 81 5.19 19.13 13.22
C GLU A 81 6.14 18.62 12.13
N ILE A 82 6.00 17.36 11.71
CA ILE A 82 6.74 16.78 10.57
C ILE A 82 6.54 17.61 9.30
N ALA A 83 5.29 17.96 8.98
CA ALA A 83 4.97 18.75 7.78
C ALA A 83 5.54 20.18 7.82
N SER A 84 5.79 20.72 9.01
CA SER A 84 6.33 22.06 9.21
C SER A 84 7.87 22.08 9.33
N ALA A 85 8.52 20.92 9.34
CA ALA A 85 9.97 20.81 9.42
C ALA A 85 10.65 21.28 8.12
N ASP A 86 11.92 21.68 8.21
CA ASP A 86 12.72 22.11 7.05
C ASP A 86 12.90 20.97 6.02
N ASP A 87 12.98 19.72 6.50
CA ASP A 87 12.99 18.49 5.68
C ASP A 87 11.94 17.50 6.23
N PRO A 88 10.68 17.59 5.77
CA PRO A 88 9.60 16.73 6.26
C PRO A 88 9.85 15.24 6.07
N GLN A 89 10.59 14.84 5.03
CA GLN A 89 10.93 13.45 4.79
C GLN A 89 11.91 12.93 5.84
N ALA A 90 12.91 13.73 6.21
CA ALA A 90 13.84 13.36 7.28
C ALA A 90 13.13 13.28 8.63
N ALA A 91 12.31 14.28 8.96
CA ALA A 91 11.54 14.30 10.20
C ALA A 91 10.57 13.10 10.31
N ALA A 92 9.93 12.72 9.19
CA ALA A 92 9.09 11.52 9.16
C ALA A 92 9.87 10.24 9.47
N MET A 93 11.06 10.06 8.87
CA MET A 93 11.89 8.86 9.14
C MET A 93 12.37 8.82 10.58
N GLU A 94 12.81 9.95 11.12
CA GLU A 94 13.24 10.06 12.51
C GLU A 94 12.11 9.68 13.48
N ALA A 95 10.90 10.17 13.24
CA ALA A 95 9.72 9.80 14.01
C ALA A 95 9.39 8.30 13.96
N PHE A 96 9.76 7.59 12.89
CA PHE A 96 9.62 6.13 12.81
C PHE A 96 10.78 5.35 13.48
N HIS A 97 11.94 5.97 13.67
CA HIS A 97 13.14 5.34 14.24
C HIS A 97 13.31 5.57 15.74
N GLU A 98 12.86 6.70 16.29
CA GLU A 98 13.06 7.06 17.69
C GLU A 98 12.23 6.22 18.68
N ASP A 99 11.23 5.45 18.22
CA ASP A 99 10.27 4.81 19.11
C ASP A 99 10.44 3.29 19.22
N ASP A 100 11.06 2.88 20.33
CA ASP A 100 11.19 1.48 20.76
C ASP A 100 9.84 0.94 21.26
N SER A 101 8.98 0.60 20.31
CA SER A 101 7.89 -0.40 20.29
C SER A 101 6.86 -0.54 21.43
N SER A 102 6.89 0.23 22.52
CA SER A 102 6.00 -0.02 23.67
C SER A 102 5.06 1.12 24.09
N SER A 103 5.26 2.35 23.61
CA SER A 103 4.47 3.52 24.08
C SER A 103 3.57 4.19 23.02
N TYR A 104 3.72 3.81 21.73
CA TYR A 104 3.26 4.64 20.62
C TYR A 104 1.91 4.26 20.00
N TYR A 105 1.05 3.53 20.70
CA TYR A 105 -0.37 3.51 20.33
C TYR A 105 -1.20 4.28 21.36
N PRO A 106 -0.96 5.60 21.55
CA PRO A 106 -1.79 6.43 22.42
C PRO A 106 -3.22 6.38 21.85
N GLY A 107 -4.13 5.68 22.54
CA GLY A 107 -5.49 5.45 22.05
C GLY A 107 -5.89 3.99 21.84
N LEU A 108 -5.01 3.02 22.13
CA LEU A 108 -5.44 1.65 22.48
C LEU A 108 -5.74 1.52 23.98
N ASP A 109 -6.14 2.61 24.63
CA ASP A 109 -6.70 2.57 25.98
C ASP A 109 -7.99 1.72 26.00
N ASP A 110 -8.56 1.47 27.17
CA ASP A 110 -9.70 0.55 27.37
C ASP A 110 -10.98 0.89 26.55
N ASP A 111 -11.00 1.97 25.74
CA ASP A 111 -12.10 2.29 24.82
C ASP A 111 -12.14 1.34 23.61
N GLU A 112 -13.22 0.58 23.51
CA GLU A 112 -13.46 -0.37 22.43
C GLU A 112 -13.79 0.33 21.10
N GLU A 113 -14.51 1.45 21.13
CA GLU A 113 -14.93 2.18 19.92
C GLU A 113 -13.74 2.86 19.24
N GLN A 114 -12.83 3.39 20.04
CA GLN A 114 -11.56 3.93 19.53
C GLN A 114 -10.72 2.85 18.85
N ARG A 115 -10.61 1.65 19.46
CA ARG A 115 -9.90 0.50 18.86
C ARG A 115 -10.52 0.06 17.54
N LYS A 116 -11.85 -0.04 17.47
CA LYS A 116 -12.58 -0.29 16.22
C LYS A 116 -12.18 0.74 15.16
N THR A 117 -12.24 2.03 15.48
CA THR A 117 -11.96 3.11 14.52
C THR A 117 -10.49 3.11 14.04
N ILE A 118 -9.54 2.88 14.94
CA ILE A 118 -8.12 2.75 14.59
C ILE A 118 -7.91 1.57 13.63
N LEU A 119 -8.50 0.41 13.91
CA LEU A 119 -8.41 -0.75 13.02
C LEU A 119 -9.07 -0.47 11.66
N ALA A 120 -10.25 0.15 11.65
CA ALA A 120 -10.98 0.46 10.42
C ALA A 120 -10.22 1.42 9.49
N THR A 121 -9.39 2.30 10.06
CA THR A 121 -8.60 3.30 9.31
C THR A 121 -7.19 2.81 8.98
N LEU A 122 -6.59 1.96 9.81
CA LEU A 122 -5.29 1.35 9.56
C LEU A 122 -5.38 0.26 8.48
N MET A 123 -6.40 -0.60 8.53
CA MET A 123 -6.53 -1.73 7.61
C MET A 123 -6.44 -1.30 6.14
N PRO A 124 -7.14 -0.24 5.68
CA PRO A 124 -7.04 0.22 4.32
C PRO A 124 -5.62 0.59 3.90
N ILE A 125 -4.87 1.32 4.74
CA ILE A 125 -3.46 1.68 4.48
C ILE A 125 -2.61 0.42 4.31
N THR A 126 -2.74 -0.56 5.20
CA THR A 126 -1.95 -1.80 5.10
C THR A 126 -2.22 -2.54 3.79
N LYS A 127 -3.46 -2.50 3.31
CA LYS A 127 -3.89 -3.15 2.07
C LYS A 127 -3.49 -2.36 0.83
N SER A 128 -3.43 -1.03 0.91
CA SER A 128 -2.85 -0.17 -0.12
C SER A 128 -1.39 -0.49 -0.35
N LEU A 129 -0.62 -0.58 0.74
CA LEU A 129 0.79 -0.95 0.70
C LEU A 129 0.98 -2.38 0.13
N GLU A 130 0.21 -3.37 0.64
CA GLU A 130 0.21 -4.73 0.10
C GLU A 130 -0.13 -4.79 -1.40
N SER A 131 -1.04 -3.92 -1.86
CA SER A 131 -1.36 -3.79 -3.28
C SER A 131 -0.21 -3.23 -4.11
N ILE A 132 0.51 -2.22 -3.61
CA ILE A 132 1.69 -1.66 -4.30
C ILE A 132 2.76 -2.74 -4.44
N ARG A 133 2.99 -3.50 -3.38
CA ARG A 133 3.91 -4.62 -3.39
C ARG A 133 3.57 -5.65 -4.47
N LEU A 134 2.30 -6.06 -4.55
CA LEU A 134 1.86 -7.14 -5.45
C LEU A 134 1.68 -6.70 -6.91
N TYR A 135 1.14 -5.50 -7.10
CA TYR A 135 0.67 -5.01 -8.41
C TYR A 135 1.27 -3.70 -8.85
N GLY A 136 2.03 -3.02 -7.98
CA GLY A 136 2.63 -1.72 -8.29
C GLY A 136 1.66 -0.55 -8.22
N LEU A 137 0.49 -0.77 -7.64
CA LEU A 137 -0.62 0.18 -7.53
C LEU A 137 -1.22 0.08 -6.14
N SER A 138 -1.60 1.20 -5.54
CA SER A 138 -2.38 1.16 -4.30
C SER A 138 -3.75 0.52 -4.54
N ILE A 139 -4.39 0.04 -3.47
CA ILE A 139 -5.75 -0.51 -3.57
C ILE A 139 -6.73 0.59 -3.99
N ASN A 140 -6.45 1.84 -3.61
CA ASN A 140 -7.20 3.03 -3.98
C ASN A 140 -7.07 3.32 -5.47
N ASP A 141 -5.89 3.16 -6.06
CA ASP A 141 -5.71 3.29 -7.51
C ASP A 141 -6.51 2.23 -8.27
N LEU A 142 -6.57 1.00 -7.74
CA LEU A 142 -7.42 -0.06 -8.30
C LEU A 142 -8.90 0.30 -8.17
N VAL A 143 -9.34 0.80 -7.02
CA VAL A 143 -10.73 1.23 -6.79
C VAL A 143 -11.12 2.42 -7.66
N ALA A 144 -10.24 3.40 -7.84
CA ALA A 144 -10.46 4.50 -8.77
C ALA A 144 -10.69 4.01 -10.21
N ARG A 145 -10.02 2.93 -10.64
CA ARG A 145 -10.29 2.29 -11.95
C ARG A 145 -11.66 1.62 -12.00
N ILE A 146 -12.06 0.95 -10.92
CA ILE A 146 -13.39 0.32 -10.81
C ILE A 146 -14.48 1.39 -10.96
N GLN A 147 -14.30 2.55 -10.31
CA GLN A 147 -15.23 3.67 -10.39
C GLN A 147 -15.35 4.29 -11.79
N ARG A 148 -14.29 4.21 -12.63
CA ARG A 148 -14.34 4.65 -14.04
C ARG A 148 -15.25 3.79 -14.91
N ARG A 149 -15.59 2.57 -14.48
CA ARG A 149 -16.47 1.61 -15.19
C ARG A 149 -16.03 1.33 -16.63
N ASP A 150 -14.73 1.27 -16.87
CA ASP A 150 -14.15 0.87 -18.15
C ASP A 150 -13.90 -0.66 -18.25
N GLN A 151 -13.34 -1.11 -19.38
CA GLN A 151 -13.08 -2.53 -19.66
C GLN A 151 -12.11 -3.20 -18.66
N SER A 152 -11.33 -2.42 -17.91
CA SER A 152 -10.38 -2.91 -16.91
C SER A 152 -11.00 -3.07 -15.51
N SER A 153 -12.22 -2.56 -15.29
CA SER A 153 -12.88 -2.52 -13.98
C SER A 153 -12.99 -3.89 -13.32
N ASP A 154 -13.50 -4.90 -14.03
CA ASP A 154 -13.65 -6.26 -13.48
C ASP A 154 -12.29 -6.87 -13.11
N ALA A 155 -11.25 -6.62 -13.92
CA ALA A 155 -9.91 -7.10 -13.61
C ALA A 155 -9.34 -6.44 -12.34
N ALA A 156 -9.62 -5.15 -12.13
CA ALA A 156 -9.26 -4.43 -10.91
C ALA A 156 -10.02 -4.98 -9.70
N ILE A 157 -11.33 -5.26 -9.80
CA ILE A 157 -12.13 -5.90 -8.75
C ILE A 157 -11.47 -7.20 -8.29
N PHE A 158 -11.09 -8.07 -9.23
CA PHE A 158 -10.49 -9.36 -8.88
C PHE A 158 -9.08 -9.23 -8.29
N LYS A 159 -8.31 -8.17 -8.63
CA LYS A 159 -7.04 -7.86 -7.97
C LYS A 159 -7.29 -7.43 -6.51
N VAL A 160 -8.22 -6.49 -6.29
CA VAL A 160 -8.62 -6.02 -4.95
C VAL A 160 -9.07 -7.18 -4.07
N LEU A 161 -9.98 -8.04 -4.55
CA LEU A 161 -10.52 -9.17 -3.79
C LEU A 161 -9.48 -10.27 -3.46
N ARG A 162 -8.38 -10.35 -4.23
CA ARG A 162 -7.26 -11.25 -3.92
C ARG A 162 -6.37 -10.72 -2.80
N ILE A 163 -6.31 -9.40 -2.62
CA ILE A 163 -5.60 -8.73 -1.52
C ILE A 163 -6.45 -8.78 -0.25
N ASP A 164 -7.74 -8.49 -0.40
CA ASP A 164 -8.68 -8.44 0.70
C ASP A 164 -10.09 -8.88 0.29
N ARG A 165 -10.56 -9.96 0.92
CA ARG A 165 -11.89 -10.52 0.66
C ARG A 165 -13.00 -9.67 1.26
N SER A 166 -12.72 -8.86 2.28
CA SER A 166 -13.74 -7.96 2.85
C SER A 166 -14.13 -6.86 1.83
N ALA A 167 -13.29 -6.61 0.82
CA ALA A 167 -13.56 -5.61 -0.20
C ALA A 167 -14.83 -5.86 -1.03
N VAL A 168 -15.48 -7.03 -0.90
CA VAL A 168 -16.84 -7.25 -1.42
C VAL A 168 -17.86 -6.23 -0.88
N SER A 169 -17.61 -5.66 0.31
CA SER A 169 -18.46 -4.63 0.91
C SER A 169 -18.07 -3.21 0.48
N CYS A 170 -17.03 -3.03 -0.35
CA CYS A 170 -16.71 -1.72 -0.91
C CYS A 170 -17.87 -1.27 -1.83
N PRO A 171 -18.41 -0.05 -1.70
CA PRO A 171 -19.62 0.37 -2.42
C PRO A 171 -19.55 0.15 -3.94
N CYS A 172 -18.49 0.62 -4.61
CA CYS A 172 -18.35 0.42 -6.05
C CYS A 172 -18.23 -1.06 -6.49
N ILE A 173 -17.71 -1.94 -5.64
CA ILE A 173 -17.60 -3.38 -5.91
C ILE A 173 -18.96 -4.05 -5.70
N ALA A 174 -19.63 -3.73 -4.60
CA ALA A 174 -20.98 -4.21 -4.29
C ALA A 174 -21.97 -3.83 -5.41
N ASP A 175 -21.90 -2.59 -5.91
CA ASP A 175 -22.69 -2.11 -7.05
C ASP A 175 -22.46 -2.95 -8.31
N ARG A 176 -21.20 -3.28 -8.62
CA ARG A 176 -20.88 -4.12 -9.79
C ARG A 176 -21.36 -5.56 -9.62
N ILE A 177 -21.30 -6.11 -8.41
CA ILE A 177 -21.84 -7.44 -8.09
C ILE A 177 -23.37 -7.44 -8.26
N ALA A 178 -24.06 -6.42 -7.75
CA ALA A 178 -25.52 -6.28 -7.93
C ALA A 178 -25.91 -6.16 -9.41
N LEU A 179 -25.13 -5.41 -10.20
CA LEU A 179 -25.35 -5.32 -11.65
C LEU A 179 -25.16 -6.69 -12.33
N ALA A 180 -24.11 -7.43 -11.97
CA ALA A 180 -23.85 -8.77 -12.51
C ALA A 180 -25.01 -9.74 -12.26
N GLU A 181 -25.63 -9.65 -11.09
CA GLU A 181 -26.82 -10.46 -10.74
C GLU A 181 -28.00 -10.12 -11.65
N ILE A 182 -28.28 -8.83 -11.86
CA ILE A 182 -29.38 -8.37 -12.73
C ILE A 182 -29.16 -8.83 -14.18
N GLU A 183 -27.91 -8.83 -14.64
CA GLU A 183 -27.52 -9.22 -16.00
C GLU A 183 -27.37 -10.73 -16.21
N ASP A 184 -27.50 -11.55 -15.16
CA ASP A 184 -27.17 -12.97 -15.17
C ASP A 184 -25.74 -13.23 -15.71
N ASP A 185 -24.77 -12.39 -15.31
CA ASP A 185 -23.37 -12.47 -15.76
C ASP A 185 -22.62 -13.61 -15.08
N GLN A 186 -22.89 -14.84 -15.53
CA GLN A 186 -22.26 -16.06 -15.02
C GLN A 186 -20.74 -16.07 -15.19
N ALA A 187 -20.20 -15.36 -16.19
CA ALA A 187 -18.78 -15.26 -16.42
C ALA A 187 -18.09 -14.42 -15.33
N PHE A 188 -18.72 -13.32 -14.92
CA PHE A 188 -18.29 -12.52 -13.78
C PHE A 188 -18.31 -13.33 -12.48
N PHE A 189 -19.43 -13.99 -12.15
CA PHE A 189 -19.52 -14.78 -10.90
C PHE A 189 -18.52 -15.91 -10.81
N LYS A 190 -18.20 -16.57 -11.93
CA LYS A 190 -17.12 -17.56 -11.99
C LYS A 190 -15.77 -16.94 -11.62
N LYS A 191 -15.45 -15.75 -12.12
CA LYS A 191 -14.20 -15.05 -11.79
C LYS A 191 -14.21 -14.50 -10.36
N LEU A 192 -15.34 -14.00 -9.88
CA LEU A 192 -15.55 -13.54 -8.51
C LEU A 192 -15.27 -14.67 -7.50
N LYS A 193 -15.89 -15.85 -7.72
CA LYS A 193 -15.64 -17.05 -6.91
C LYS A 193 -14.16 -17.40 -6.87
N ASN A 194 -13.48 -17.35 -8.02
CA ASN A 194 -12.05 -17.64 -8.10
C ASN A 194 -11.19 -16.61 -7.36
N ALA A 195 -11.56 -15.32 -7.39
CA ALA A 195 -10.87 -14.29 -6.63
C ALA A 195 -11.01 -14.51 -5.12
N LEU A 196 -12.21 -14.83 -4.64
CA LEU A 196 -12.50 -15.08 -3.23
C LEU A 196 -11.91 -16.39 -2.71
N SER A 197 -11.94 -17.45 -3.51
CA SER A 197 -11.49 -18.79 -3.10
C SER A 197 -9.99 -19.02 -3.33
N GLY A 198 -9.32 -18.14 -4.07
CA GLY A 198 -7.90 -18.26 -4.37
C GLY A 198 -7.05 -18.21 -3.10
N PRO A 199 -5.93 -18.95 -3.06
CA PRO A 199 -4.94 -18.74 -1.99
C PRO A 199 -4.48 -17.27 -2.03
N PRO A 200 -4.12 -16.68 -0.87
CA PRO A 200 -3.41 -15.41 -0.87
C PRO A 200 -2.26 -15.50 -1.86
N LEU A 201 -2.03 -14.45 -2.65
CA LEU A 201 -0.95 -14.45 -3.62
C LEU A 201 0.35 -14.79 -2.89
N LYS A 202 0.90 -15.98 -3.17
CA LYS A 202 2.16 -16.39 -2.56
C LYS A 202 3.22 -15.37 -2.98
N PRO A 203 4.01 -14.86 -2.03
CA PRO A 203 5.10 -13.95 -2.35
C PRO A 203 6.20 -14.74 -3.06
N ARG A 204 6.07 -14.92 -4.37
CA ARG A 204 7.23 -14.77 -5.27
C ARG A 204 7.40 -13.29 -5.53
N ASP A 205 7.58 -12.57 -4.44
CA ASP A 205 7.59 -11.13 -4.41
C ASP A 205 9.03 -10.62 -4.55
N GLU A 206 9.74 -11.20 -5.52
CA GLU A 206 11.13 -10.86 -5.82
C GLU A 206 11.28 -9.39 -6.23
N TYR A 207 10.17 -8.76 -6.65
CA TYR A 207 10.14 -7.39 -7.15
C TYR A 207 9.22 -6.46 -6.35
N GLY A 208 8.74 -6.85 -5.17
CA GLY A 208 7.82 -6.02 -4.39
C GLY A 208 8.44 -4.69 -4.00
N VAL A 209 9.68 -4.74 -3.49
CA VAL A 209 10.49 -3.54 -3.17
C VAL A 209 10.70 -2.68 -4.41
N VAL A 210 11.01 -3.30 -5.56
CA VAL A 210 11.16 -2.58 -6.84
C VAL A 210 9.88 -1.83 -7.19
N ARG A 211 8.70 -2.47 -7.04
CA ARG A 211 7.41 -1.83 -7.31
C ARG A 211 7.12 -0.66 -6.36
N TYR A 212 7.49 -0.76 -5.09
CA TYR A 212 7.39 0.37 -4.15
C TYR A 212 8.27 1.54 -4.57
N VAL A 213 9.54 1.29 -4.89
CA VAL A 213 10.45 2.36 -5.32
C VAL A 213 9.95 2.99 -6.62
N LEU A 214 9.44 2.19 -7.57
CA LEU A 214 8.82 2.72 -8.79
C LEU A 214 7.59 3.58 -8.49
N TYR A 215 6.71 3.13 -7.60
CA TYR A 215 5.54 3.89 -7.15
C TYR A 215 5.95 5.26 -6.60
N LEU A 216 6.91 5.29 -5.68
CA LEU A 216 7.42 6.53 -5.07
C LEU A 216 8.06 7.47 -6.10
N LEU A 217 8.95 6.97 -6.94
CA LEU A 217 9.61 7.77 -7.98
C LEU A 217 8.62 8.31 -9.01
N ASN A 218 7.52 7.59 -9.26
CA ASN A 218 6.46 8.03 -10.15
C ASN A 218 5.61 9.14 -9.52
N GLU A 219 5.21 8.98 -8.26
CA GLU A 219 4.46 10.01 -7.51
C GLU A 219 5.24 11.33 -7.39
N ASP A 220 6.57 11.26 -7.28
CA ASP A 220 7.44 12.45 -7.29
C ASP A 220 7.81 12.95 -8.71
N GLY A 221 7.32 12.29 -9.76
CA GLY A 221 7.54 12.70 -11.16
C GLY A 221 8.98 12.52 -11.66
N ILE A 222 9.80 11.74 -10.97
CA ILE A 222 11.23 11.52 -11.26
C ILE A 222 11.46 10.33 -12.19
N LEU A 223 10.59 9.32 -12.12
CA LEU A 223 10.79 8.07 -12.86
C LEU A 223 10.91 8.24 -14.38
N ASP A 224 10.24 9.25 -14.96
CA ASP A 224 10.32 9.58 -16.39
C ASP A 224 11.57 10.40 -16.75
N GLN A 225 12.23 11.00 -15.77
CA GLN A 225 13.43 11.82 -15.95
C GLN A 225 14.71 10.97 -15.96
N LEU A 226 14.67 9.79 -15.35
CA LEU A 226 15.82 8.89 -15.26
C LEU A 226 16.11 8.22 -16.61
N SER A 227 17.33 8.39 -17.12
CA SER A 227 17.78 7.67 -18.30
C SER A 227 17.83 6.15 -18.05
N PRO A 228 17.83 5.29 -19.09
CA PRO A 228 18.05 3.85 -18.92
C PRO A 228 19.29 3.53 -18.06
N LYS A 229 20.36 4.29 -18.24
CA LYS A 229 21.60 4.14 -17.47
C LYS A 229 21.39 4.50 -15.99
N ASP A 230 20.71 5.61 -15.70
CA ASP A 230 20.45 6.03 -14.32
C ASP A 230 19.52 5.05 -13.60
N ARG A 231 18.55 4.48 -14.32
CA ARG A 231 17.68 3.42 -13.79
C ARG A 231 18.47 2.16 -13.45
N TYR A 232 19.34 1.70 -14.34
CA TYR A 232 20.22 0.56 -14.06
C TYR A 232 21.12 0.83 -12.84
N GLN A 233 21.80 1.99 -12.81
CA GLN A 233 22.66 2.38 -11.69
C GLN A 233 21.87 2.44 -10.37
N LEU A 234 20.65 2.97 -10.38
CA LEU A 234 19.83 3.05 -9.16
C LEU A 234 19.37 1.68 -8.69
N PHE A 235 18.70 0.90 -9.54
CA PHE A 235 18.00 -0.32 -9.13
C PHE A 235 18.91 -1.55 -8.99
N CYS A 236 19.94 -1.66 -9.84
CA CYS A 236 20.85 -2.81 -9.86
C CYS A 236 22.12 -2.55 -9.04
N GLU A 237 22.78 -1.39 -9.22
CA GLU A 237 24.09 -1.14 -8.59
C GLU A 237 23.98 -0.54 -7.17
N ARG A 238 23.23 0.56 -7.02
CA ARG A 238 23.17 1.32 -5.76
C ARG A 238 22.24 0.69 -4.74
N LEU A 239 20.99 0.42 -5.12
CA LEU A 239 19.99 -0.18 -4.23
C LEU A 239 20.08 -1.71 -4.20
N ALA A 240 20.60 -2.33 -5.26
CA ALA A 240 20.69 -3.79 -5.41
C ALA A 240 19.37 -4.53 -5.15
N ILE A 241 18.25 -3.93 -5.58
CA ILE A 241 16.88 -4.47 -5.40
C ILE A 241 16.37 -5.20 -6.64
N TYR A 242 17.08 -5.13 -7.77
CA TYR A 242 16.79 -5.87 -8.99
C TYR A 242 17.98 -6.76 -9.36
N PRO A 243 17.76 -8.02 -9.79
CA PRO A 243 18.83 -8.96 -10.09
C PRO A 243 19.68 -8.49 -11.29
N ASP A 244 21.00 -8.66 -11.15
CA ASP A 244 22.02 -8.28 -12.15
C ASP A 244 22.82 -9.50 -12.64
N ASP A 245 22.23 -10.69 -12.57
CA ASP A 245 22.88 -11.99 -12.87
C ASP A 245 22.67 -12.48 -14.31
N GLY A 246 21.88 -11.74 -15.12
CA GLY A 246 21.57 -12.08 -16.51
C GLY A 246 22.50 -11.43 -17.55
N GLU A 247 22.45 -11.92 -18.79
CA GLU A 247 23.26 -11.39 -19.92
C GLU A 247 23.00 -9.90 -20.23
N ASP A 248 21.80 -9.38 -19.90
CA ASP A 248 21.41 -7.97 -20.14
C ASP A 248 20.36 -7.51 -19.10
N ALA A 249 20.80 -7.36 -17.86
CA ALA A 249 19.96 -6.94 -16.74
C ALA A 249 19.35 -5.53 -16.94
N ALA A 250 20.09 -4.62 -17.57
CA ALA A 250 19.61 -3.28 -17.88
C ALA A 250 18.37 -3.30 -18.79
N LYS A 251 18.40 -4.09 -19.88
CA LYS A 251 17.25 -4.25 -20.77
C LYS A 251 16.08 -4.97 -20.09
N SER A 252 16.37 -5.96 -19.24
CA SER A 252 15.33 -6.65 -18.47
C SER A 252 14.61 -5.69 -17.51
N LEU A 253 15.36 -4.88 -16.77
CA LEU A 253 14.84 -3.82 -15.89
C LEU A 253 13.98 -2.83 -16.70
N ASP A 254 14.48 -2.35 -17.84
CA ASP A 254 13.73 -1.44 -18.70
C ASP A 254 12.39 -2.03 -19.16
N GLN A 255 12.40 -3.30 -19.55
CA GLN A 255 11.18 -4.00 -19.94
C GLN A 255 10.23 -4.15 -18.74
N PHE A 256 10.74 -4.41 -17.54
CA PHE A 256 9.94 -4.47 -16.31
C PHE A 256 9.28 -3.12 -16.03
N ILE A 257 10.05 -2.02 -16.04
CA ILE A 257 9.54 -0.66 -15.80
C ILE A 257 8.53 -0.27 -16.87
N TRP A 258 8.78 -0.59 -18.14
CA TRP A 258 7.82 -0.31 -19.22
C TRP A 258 6.49 -1.04 -19.01
N ARG A 259 6.52 -2.32 -18.62
CA ARG A 259 5.29 -3.08 -18.31
C ARG A 259 4.57 -2.49 -17.10
N TRP A 260 5.33 -2.16 -16.04
CA TRP A 260 4.80 -1.53 -14.84
C TRP A 260 4.12 -0.19 -15.17
N LYS A 261 4.76 0.69 -15.95
CA LYS A 261 4.18 1.98 -16.39
C LYS A 261 2.90 1.78 -17.18
N LYS A 262 2.88 0.81 -18.10
CA LYS A 262 1.67 0.48 -18.86
C LYS A 262 0.52 0.08 -17.94
N GLU A 263 0.80 -0.75 -16.93
CA GLU A 263 -0.20 -1.10 -15.92
C GLU A 263 -0.57 0.11 -15.06
N PHE A 264 0.36 1.00 -14.74
CA PHE A 264 0.14 2.17 -13.89
C PHE A 264 -0.75 3.24 -14.56
N SER A 265 -0.51 3.52 -15.85
CA SER A 265 -1.24 4.56 -16.60
C SER A 265 -2.63 4.16 -17.09
N THR A 266 -3.00 2.87 -17.01
CA THR A 266 -4.29 2.35 -17.49
C THR A 266 -5.34 2.41 -16.39
#